data_AF-A0A353ZRQ3-F1
#
_entry.id   AF-A0A353ZRQ3-F1
#
_cell.length_a   1.000
_cell.length_b   1.000
_cell.length_c   1.000
_cell.angle_alpha   90.00
_cell.angle_beta   90.00
_cell.angle_gamma   90.00
#
_symmetry.space_group_name_H-M   'P 1'
#
loop_
_entity.id
_entity.type
_entity.pdbx_description
1 polymer ?
#
loop_
_entity_poly.entity_id
_entity_poly.type
_entity_poly.pdbx_seq_one_letter_code
_entity_poly.pdbx_strand_id
1 'polypeptide(L)'
;QMNEGAVSAVLGLTGWPAVAEESIIARDVLLAQHVNSRLHVCHVSTAGSVEIIRWAKERGINVTAEVTPHHLLLTDDLVRSYNPVYKVNPPLRTDADVQALRAGLADGTIDVVGTDHAPHPSEHKECEWAQA
;
A
#
# COMPACT_ATOMS: atom_id res chain seq x y z
N GLN A 1 6.87 8.19 -5.83
CA GLN A 1 6.78 7.47 -7.12
C GLN A 1 5.32 7.09 -7.34
N MET A 2 4.91 6.69 -8.54
CA MET A 2 3.55 6.23 -8.83
C MET A 2 3.47 4.70 -8.71
N ASN A 3 2.29 4.08 -8.60
CA ASN A 3 2.16 2.63 -8.85
C ASN A 3 2.74 2.26 -10.23
N GLU A 4 3.57 1.21 -10.30
CA GLU A 4 4.04 0.68 -11.58
C GLU A 4 2.89 -0.06 -12.29
N GLY A 5 2.45 0.47 -13.44
CA GLY A 5 1.37 -0.13 -14.20
C GLY A 5 1.04 0.61 -15.49
N ALA A 6 -0.14 0.33 -16.04
CA ALA A 6 -0.58 0.93 -17.31
C ALA A 6 -0.63 2.47 -17.25
N VAL A 7 -1.11 3.03 -16.13
CA VAL A 7 -1.25 4.48 -15.98
C VAL A 7 0.11 5.16 -15.89
N SER A 8 1.07 4.63 -15.11
CA SER A 8 2.42 5.20 -15.03
C SER A 8 3.14 5.14 -16.38
N ALA A 9 2.95 4.07 -17.15
CA ALA A 9 3.51 3.93 -18.49
C ALA A 9 2.94 4.97 -19.47
N VAL A 10 1.62 5.20 -19.45
CA VAL A 10 0.95 6.22 -20.29
C VAL A 10 1.40 7.63 -19.94
N LEU A 11 1.58 7.93 -18.65
CA LEU A 11 1.98 9.25 -18.16
C LEU A 11 3.50 9.48 -18.21
N GLY A 12 4.31 8.45 -18.49
CA GLY A 12 5.77 8.53 -18.46
C GLY A 12 6.35 8.75 -17.07
N LEU A 13 5.65 8.34 -16.02
CA LEU A 13 6.06 8.51 -14.62
C LEU A 13 6.82 7.29 -14.11
N THR A 14 7.81 7.51 -13.23
CA THR A 14 8.51 6.42 -12.55
C THR A 14 7.55 5.61 -11.66
N GLY A 15 7.38 4.34 -12.01
CA GLY A 15 6.59 3.37 -11.26
C GLY A 15 7.31 2.82 -10.03
N TRP A 16 6.53 2.39 -9.05
CA TRP A 16 6.94 1.67 -7.85
C TRP A 16 6.24 0.32 -7.86
N PRO A 17 6.99 -0.78 -8.08
CA PRO A 17 6.41 -2.10 -8.29
C PRO A 17 5.76 -2.63 -7.01
N ALA A 18 4.73 -3.46 -7.16
CA ALA A 18 4.08 -4.13 -6.03
C ALA A 18 5.08 -4.94 -5.18
N VAL A 19 6.03 -5.62 -5.85
CA VAL A 19 7.07 -6.43 -5.19
C VAL A 19 7.95 -5.63 -4.21
N ALA A 20 8.08 -4.31 -4.38
CA ALA A 20 8.84 -3.48 -3.45
C ALA A 20 8.19 -3.42 -2.06
N GLU A 21 6.87 -3.55 -1.97
CA GLU A 21 6.15 -3.70 -0.70
C GLU A 21 6.14 -5.17 -0.26
N GLU A 22 5.72 -6.06 -1.16
CA GLU A 22 5.47 -7.48 -0.85
C GLU A 22 6.72 -8.21 -0.36
N SER A 23 7.88 -7.96 -0.98
CA SER A 23 9.13 -8.63 -0.61
C SER A 23 9.59 -8.27 0.80
N ILE A 24 9.33 -7.04 1.26
CA ILE A 24 9.65 -6.59 2.61
C ILE A 24 8.74 -7.27 3.63
N ILE A 25 7.44 -7.33 3.34
CA ILE A 25 6.47 -8.02 4.21
C ILE A 25 6.80 -9.50 4.32
N ALA A 26 7.05 -10.18 3.20
CA ALA A 26 7.40 -11.61 3.20
C ALA A 26 8.67 -11.89 4.01
N ARG A 27 9.71 -11.08 3.83
CA ARG A 27 10.94 -11.16 4.63
C ARG A 27 10.64 -10.98 6.12
N ASP A 28 9.90 -9.94 6.47
CA ASP A 28 9.71 -9.56 7.87
C ASP A 28 8.80 -10.54 8.62
N VAL A 29 7.83 -11.15 7.92
CA VAL A 29 7.02 -12.26 8.45
C VAL A 29 7.92 -13.45 8.83
N LEU A 30 8.86 -13.84 7.97
CA LEU A 30 9.77 -14.95 8.25
C LEU A 30 10.72 -14.62 9.40
N LEU A 31 11.22 -13.38 9.47
CA LEU A 31 12.07 -12.92 10.57
C LEU A 31 11.30 -12.92 11.89
N ALA A 32 10.08 -12.37 11.92
CA ALA A 32 9.22 -12.36 13.09
C ALA A 32 8.91 -13.77 13.60
N GLN A 33 8.66 -14.72 12.68
CA GLN A 33 8.50 -16.13 13.02
C GLN A 33 9.76 -16.70 13.67
N HIS A 34 10.95 -16.44 13.09
CA HIS A 34 12.21 -16.98 13.58
C HIS A 34 12.52 -16.55 15.03
N VAL A 35 12.21 -15.31 15.38
CA VAL A 35 12.49 -14.76 16.72
C VAL A 35 11.30 -14.79 17.68
N ASN A 36 10.17 -15.38 17.27
CA ASN A 36 8.91 -15.41 18.03
C ASN A 36 8.46 -14.01 18.51
N SER A 37 8.55 -13.02 17.62
CA SER A 37 8.13 -11.64 17.88
C SER A 37 6.77 -11.34 17.22
N ARG A 38 6.24 -10.14 17.51
CA ARG A 38 5.07 -9.59 16.83
C ARG A 38 5.50 -8.64 15.73
N LEU A 39 4.83 -8.74 14.58
CA LEU A 39 4.96 -7.79 13.47
C LEU A 39 3.65 -7.02 13.27
N HIS A 40 3.76 -5.73 12.98
CA HIS A 40 2.65 -4.92 12.47
C HIS A 40 3.06 -4.33 11.12
N VAL A 41 2.24 -4.57 10.08
CA VAL A 41 2.47 -4.08 8.72
C VAL A 41 1.65 -2.81 8.51
N CYS A 42 2.34 -1.68 8.34
CA CYS A 42 1.69 -0.40 8.12
C CYS A 42 1.08 -0.30 6.72
N HIS A 43 -0.04 0.44 6.62
CA HIS A 43 -0.66 0.96 5.40
C HIS A 43 -0.51 0.06 4.15
N VAL A 44 -1.02 -1.17 4.20
CA VAL A 44 -0.93 -2.17 3.11
C VAL A 44 -1.60 -1.64 1.84
N SER A 45 -0.98 -1.83 0.66
CA SER A 45 -1.48 -1.28 -0.60
C SER A 45 -1.64 -2.27 -1.76
N THR A 46 -1.10 -3.49 -1.68
CA THR A 46 -1.16 -4.48 -2.77
C THR A 46 -2.02 -5.69 -2.41
N ALA A 47 -2.60 -6.33 -3.42
CA ALA A 47 -3.24 -7.64 -3.26
C ALA A 47 -2.26 -8.73 -2.78
N GLY A 48 -1.02 -8.73 -3.29
CA GLY A 48 -0.01 -9.72 -2.87
C GLY A 48 0.39 -9.59 -1.41
N SER A 49 0.47 -8.36 -0.89
CA SER A 49 0.70 -8.11 0.54
C SER A 49 -0.41 -8.71 1.40
N VAL A 50 -1.68 -8.60 0.97
CA VAL A 50 -2.82 -9.23 1.66
C VAL A 50 -2.64 -10.76 1.69
N GLU A 51 -2.28 -11.38 0.57
CA GLU A 51 -2.04 -12.84 0.52
C GLU A 51 -0.91 -13.28 1.44
N ILE A 52 0.20 -12.53 1.49
CA ILE A 52 1.34 -12.84 2.37
C ILE A 52 0.92 -12.76 3.84
N ILE A 53 0.15 -11.73 4.21
CA ILE A 53 -0.34 -11.55 5.59
C ILE A 53 -1.33 -12.67 5.95
N ARG A 54 -2.23 -13.04 5.04
CA ARG A 54 -3.17 -14.16 5.24
C ARG A 54 -2.42 -15.46 5.47
N TRP A 55 -1.47 -15.80 4.60
CA TRP A 55 -0.62 -16.97 4.71
C TRP A 55 0.14 -17.00 6.05
N ALA A 56 0.64 -15.85 6.50
CA ALA A 56 1.35 -15.74 7.77
C ALA A 56 0.42 -16.03 8.97
N LYS A 57 -0.79 -15.44 8.97
CA LYS A 57 -1.81 -15.67 10.00
C LYS A 57 -2.27 -17.13 10.03
N GLU A 58 -2.48 -17.77 8.88
CA GLU A 58 -2.84 -19.20 8.79
C GLU A 58 -1.78 -20.12 9.41
N ARG A 59 -0.51 -19.70 9.39
CA ARG A 59 0.61 -20.42 10.02
C ARG A 59 0.79 -20.11 11.51
N GLY A 60 -0.09 -19.29 12.08
CA GLY A 60 -0.01 -18.85 13.47
C GLY A 60 1.13 -17.86 13.75
N ILE A 61 1.68 -17.22 12.73
CA ILE A 61 2.69 -16.16 12.92
C ILE A 61 1.97 -14.92 13.46
N ASN A 62 2.53 -14.30 14.50
CA ASN A 62 1.95 -13.12 15.15
C ASN A 62 2.14 -11.85 14.30
N VAL A 63 1.37 -11.74 13.23
CA VAL A 63 1.34 -10.57 12.35
C VAL A 63 -0.02 -9.88 12.44
N THR A 64 0.03 -8.55 12.46
CA THR A 64 -1.13 -7.68 12.29
C THR A 64 -0.86 -6.70 11.15
N ALA A 65 -1.88 -6.10 10.59
CA ALA A 65 -1.77 -5.15 9.51
C ALA A 65 -2.82 -4.04 9.61
N GLU A 66 -2.50 -2.90 9.03
CA GLU A 66 -3.46 -1.81 8.84
C GLU A 66 -3.56 -1.43 7.35
N VAL A 67 -4.67 -0.78 7.00
CA VAL A 67 -4.90 -0.18 5.69
C VAL A 67 -5.42 1.24 5.85
N THR A 68 -5.14 2.12 4.89
CA THR A 68 -5.57 3.52 4.96
C THR A 68 -6.91 3.76 4.25
N PRO A 69 -7.67 4.80 4.66
CA PRO A 69 -8.91 5.17 3.96
C PRO A 69 -8.69 5.46 2.47
N HIS A 70 -7.58 6.09 2.10
CA HIS A 70 -7.29 6.41 0.70
C HIS A 70 -6.96 5.16 -0.12
N HIS A 71 -6.27 4.16 0.44
CA HIS A 71 -6.05 2.87 -0.23
C HIS A 71 -7.33 2.00 -0.31
N LEU A 72 -8.32 2.24 0.55
CA LEU A 72 -9.63 1.56 0.46
C LEU A 72 -10.57 2.19 -0.58
N LEU A 73 -10.34 3.44 -0.99
CA LEU A 73 -11.33 4.22 -1.76
C LEU A 73 -10.83 4.70 -3.11
N LEU A 74 -9.53 4.96 -3.24
CA LEU A 74 -8.93 5.64 -4.38
C LEU A 74 -8.03 4.69 -5.16
N THR A 75 -7.94 4.90 -6.48
CA THR A 75 -7.10 4.12 -7.39
C THR A 75 -6.06 5.00 -8.08
N ASP A 76 -5.06 4.36 -8.69
CA ASP A 76 -4.01 4.99 -9.50
C ASP A 76 -4.56 5.78 -10.70
N ASP A 77 -5.79 5.52 -11.11
CA ASP A 77 -6.45 6.22 -12.22
C ASP A 77 -6.64 7.73 -11.94
N LEU A 78 -6.74 8.15 -10.67
CA LEU A 78 -6.79 9.57 -10.29
C LEU A 78 -5.50 10.32 -10.61
N VAL A 79 -4.37 9.61 -10.71
CA VAL A 79 -3.07 10.21 -11.07
C VAL A 79 -3.07 10.74 -12.51
N ARG A 80 -4.02 10.33 -13.35
CA ARG A 80 -4.22 10.89 -14.71
C ARG A 80 -4.48 12.40 -14.71
N SER A 81 -4.96 12.96 -13.59
CA SER A 81 -5.09 14.42 -13.45
C SER A 81 -3.75 15.13 -13.24
N TYR A 82 -2.65 14.37 -13.08
CA TYR A 82 -1.31 14.84 -12.76
C TYR A 82 -1.22 15.68 -11.47
N ASN A 83 -2.24 15.58 -10.61
CA ASN A 83 -2.32 16.37 -9.38
C ASN A 83 -1.50 15.69 -8.26
N PRO A 84 -0.48 16.33 -7.69
CA PRO A 84 0.36 15.72 -6.67
C PRO A 84 -0.31 15.48 -5.32
N VAL A 85 -1.53 15.96 -5.11
CA VAL A 85 -2.37 15.56 -3.98
C VAL A 85 -2.58 14.04 -3.95
N TYR A 86 -2.55 13.36 -5.10
CA TYR A 86 -2.64 11.89 -5.20
C TYR A 86 -1.29 11.17 -5.05
N LYS A 87 -0.19 11.92 -4.83
CA LYS A 87 1.14 11.35 -4.57
C LYS A 87 1.29 11.06 -3.07
N VAL A 88 0.98 9.82 -2.71
CA VAL A 88 1.14 9.23 -1.37
C VAL A 88 2.13 8.06 -1.39
N ASN A 89 2.52 7.56 -0.21
CA ASN A 89 3.42 6.41 -0.07
C ASN A 89 2.94 5.46 1.04
N PRO A 90 2.60 4.19 0.75
CA PRO A 90 2.53 3.55 -0.56
C PRO A 90 1.65 4.30 -1.58
N PRO A 91 1.88 4.18 -2.89
CA PRO A 91 1.10 4.87 -3.90
C PRO A 91 -0.27 4.21 -4.04
N LEU A 92 -1.26 5.00 -4.46
CA LEU A 92 -2.56 4.48 -4.91
C LEU A 92 -2.33 3.46 -6.02
N ARG A 93 -3.03 2.32 -5.97
CA ARG A 93 -2.86 1.18 -6.88
C ARG A 93 -4.10 0.89 -7.70
N THR A 94 -4.11 -0.25 -8.38
CA THR A 94 -5.20 -0.63 -9.28
C THR A 94 -6.49 -0.89 -8.51
N ASP A 95 -7.64 -0.87 -9.19
CA ASP A 95 -8.92 -1.25 -8.55
C ASP A 95 -8.88 -2.68 -7.99
N ALA A 96 -8.16 -3.60 -8.64
CA ALA A 96 -7.99 -4.97 -8.15
C ALA A 96 -7.31 -5.02 -6.78
N ASP A 97 -6.29 -4.18 -6.57
CA ASP A 97 -5.64 -4.04 -5.26
C ASP A 97 -6.61 -3.47 -4.23
N VAL A 98 -7.38 -2.43 -4.59
CA VAL A 98 -8.40 -1.85 -3.70
C VAL A 98 -9.45 -2.89 -3.28
N GLN A 99 -9.94 -3.72 -4.21
CA GLN A 99 -10.89 -4.80 -3.87
C GLN A 99 -10.25 -5.83 -2.95
N ALA A 100 -8.98 -6.21 -3.17
CA ALA A 100 -8.27 -7.14 -2.31
C ALA A 100 -8.08 -6.58 -0.89
N LEU A 101 -7.77 -5.29 -0.74
CA LEU A 101 -7.66 -4.62 0.56
C LEU A 101 -9.01 -4.59 1.29
N ARG A 102 -10.10 -4.31 0.57
CA ARG A 102 -11.46 -4.36 1.16
C ARG A 102 -11.84 -5.76 1.62
N ALA A 103 -11.55 -6.78 0.80
CA ALA A 103 -11.78 -8.16 1.15
C ALA A 103 -10.93 -8.57 2.37
N GLY A 104 -9.64 -8.21 2.38
CA GLY A 104 -8.73 -8.47 3.49
C GLY A 104 -9.12 -7.77 4.79
N LEU A 105 -9.70 -6.57 4.72
CA LEU A 105 -10.26 -5.90 5.89
C LEU A 105 -11.54 -6.60 6.38
N ALA A 106 -12.41 -7.01 5.46
CA ALA A 106 -13.68 -7.66 5.79
C ALA A 106 -13.48 -9.09 6.36
N ASP A 107 -12.48 -9.82 5.89
CA ASP A 107 -12.17 -11.19 6.32
C ASP A 107 -11.25 -11.25 7.56
N GLY A 108 -10.72 -10.12 8.02
CA GLY A 108 -9.84 -10.01 9.19
C GLY A 108 -8.35 -10.28 8.91
N THR A 109 -7.95 -10.44 7.65
CA THR A 109 -6.54 -10.45 7.24
C THR A 109 -5.87 -9.12 7.60
N ILE A 110 -6.54 -7.99 7.37
CA ILE A 110 -6.16 -6.66 7.84
C ILE A 110 -6.96 -6.33 9.10
N ASP A 111 -6.28 -5.88 10.15
CA ASP A 111 -6.85 -5.80 11.50
C ASP A 111 -7.53 -4.45 11.79
N VAL A 112 -7.03 -3.38 11.18
CA VAL A 112 -7.42 -2.01 11.54
C VAL A 112 -7.30 -1.03 10.37
N VAL A 113 -8.02 0.09 10.47
CA VAL A 113 -7.86 1.24 9.57
C VAL A 113 -7.01 2.31 10.26
N GLY A 114 -5.87 2.65 9.65
CA GLY A 114 -4.96 3.72 10.09
C GLY A 114 -4.96 4.88 9.11
N THR A 115 -4.92 6.14 9.56
CA THR A 115 -5.09 7.29 8.62
C THR A 115 -3.87 7.56 7.75
N ASP A 116 -2.68 7.28 8.27
CA ASP A 116 -1.41 7.79 7.77
C ASP A 116 -1.47 9.30 7.47
N HIS A 117 -1.94 10.08 8.45
CA HIS A 117 -2.05 11.53 8.30
C HIS A 117 -0.65 12.16 8.13
N ALA A 118 -0.32 12.53 6.89
CA ALA A 118 0.94 13.13 6.49
C ALA A 118 0.72 14.56 5.95
N PRO A 119 0.59 15.59 6.81
CA PRO A 119 0.37 16.96 6.37
C PRO A 119 1.60 17.53 5.66
N HIS A 120 1.36 18.26 4.57
CA HIS A 120 2.37 19.00 3.83
C HIS A 120 1.90 20.45 3.59
N PRO A 121 2.83 21.42 3.53
CA PRO A 121 2.52 22.77 3.06
C PRO A 121 1.90 22.74 1.64
N SER A 122 1.04 23.70 1.31
CA SER A 122 0.40 23.80 0.00
C SER A 122 1.42 23.84 -1.14
N GLU A 123 2.54 24.54 -0.92
CA GLU A 123 3.60 24.71 -1.91
C GLU A 123 4.27 23.38 -2.30
N HIS A 124 4.24 22.38 -1.41
CA HIS A 124 4.77 21.04 -1.70
C HIS A 124 3.80 20.19 -2.53
N LYS A 125 2.53 20.60 -2.64
CA LYS A 125 1.50 19.90 -3.42
C LYS A 125 1.02 20.70 -4.64
N GLU A 126 1.33 21.99 -4.71
CA GLU A 126 1.15 22.88 -5.85
C GLU A 126 2.42 22.96 -6.71
N CYS A 127 3.04 21.81 -6.99
CA CYS A 127 4.25 21.73 -7.80
C CYS A 127 4.19 20.53 -8.77
N GLU A 128 5.24 20.32 -9.54
CA GLU A 128 5.29 19.19 -10.47
C GLU A 128 5.37 17.84 -9.74
N TRP A 129 4.78 16.80 -10.34
CA TRP A 129 4.69 15.46 -9.73
C TRP A 129 6.03 14.95 -9.19
N ALA A 130 7.13 15.16 -9.91
CA ALA A 130 8.44 14.63 -9.49
C ALA A 130 9.01 15.35 -8.24
N GLN A 131 8.50 16.54 -7.90
CA GLN A 131 9.00 17.44 -6.87
C GLN A 131 8.12 17.41 -5.60
N ALA A 132 6.91 16.89 -5.73
CA ALA A 132 5.90 16.79 -4.66
C ALA A 132 6.04 15.61 -3.69
#